data_AF-A0A2D5UTN3-F1
#
_entry.id   AF-A0A2D5UTN3-F1
#
_cell.length_a   1.000
_cell.length_b   1.000
_cell.length_c   1.000
_cell.angle_alpha   90.00
_cell.angle_beta   90.00
_cell.angle_gamma   90.00
#
_symmetry.space_group_name_H-M   'P 1'
#
loop_
_entity.id
_entity.type
_entity.pdbx_description
1 polymer ?
#
loop_
_entity_poly.entity_id
_entity_poly.type
_entity_poly.pdbx_seq_one_letter_code
_entity_poly.pdbx_strand_id
1 'polypeptide(L)'
;MLINGGGGSIGTFAIQVAKHWGGEVTGVENREKLETLRSIEADHAIDFTEEDFNKNGETYDVIFDAVGKSSFSASEGSLKENGCYLSANPLMLQRFRRPGLQRKVVREQYLR
;
A
#
# COMPACT_ATOMS: atom_id res chain seq x y z
N MET A 1 -5.79 2.17 6.04
CA MET A 1 -5.14 1.51 4.87
C MET A 1 -4.18 2.49 4.24
N LEU A 2 -2.95 2.07 3.97
CA LEU A 2 -1.97 2.88 3.24
C LEU A 2 -1.94 2.48 1.77
N ILE A 3 -1.95 3.46 0.87
CA ILE A 3 -1.89 3.28 -0.58
C ILE A 3 -0.63 3.99 -1.11
N ASN A 4 0.38 3.19 -1.47
CA ASN A 4 1.60 3.71 -2.09
C ASN A 4 1.39 3.92 -3.59
N GLY A 5 1.62 5.14 -4.07
CA GLY A 5 1.26 5.56 -5.43
C GLY A 5 -0.19 5.96 -5.57
N GLY A 6 -0.74 6.66 -4.57
CA GLY A 6 -2.15 7.03 -4.51
C GLY A 6 -2.63 7.90 -5.68
N GLY A 7 -1.73 8.66 -6.33
CA GLY A 7 -2.07 9.58 -7.40
C GLY A 7 -1.94 8.99 -8.81
N GLY A 8 -1.79 7.67 -8.93
CA GLY A 8 -1.85 6.92 -10.19
C GLY A 8 -3.23 6.28 -10.43
N SER A 9 -3.49 5.75 -11.62
CA SER A 9 -4.80 5.17 -11.99
C SER A 9 -5.30 4.08 -11.02
N ILE A 10 -4.42 3.17 -10.61
CA ILE A 10 -4.75 2.11 -9.66
C ILE A 10 -4.92 2.70 -8.25
N GLY A 11 -4.04 3.62 -7.85
CA GLY A 11 -4.07 4.24 -6.53
C GLY A 11 -5.32 5.07 -6.28
N THR A 12 -5.73 5.89 -7.25
CA THR A 12 -6.92 6.73 -7.11
C THR A 12 -8.19 5.90 -6.99
N PHE A 13 -8.29 4.83 -7.78
CA PHE A 13 -9.40 3.88 -7.67
C PHE A 13 -9.38 3.13 -6.32
N ALA A 14 -8.20 2.69 -5.86
CA ALA A 14 -8.06 2.02 -4.57
C ALA A 14 -8.47 2.92 -3.40
N ILE A 15 -8.16 4.23 -3.45
CA ILE A 15 -8.58 5.19 -2.43
C ILE A 15 -10.11 5.25 -2.40
N GLN A 16 -10.76 5.49 -3.53
CA GLN A 16 -12.22 5.60 -3.58
C GLN A 16 -12.92 4.32 -3.13
N VAL A 17 -12.41 3.14 -3.51
CA VAL A 17 -12.93 1.86 -3.00
C VAL A 17 -12.76 1.77 -1.49
N ALA A 18 -11.57 2.04 -0.95
CA ALA A 18 -11.36 1.98 0.50
C ALA A 18 -12.26 2.96 1.27
N LYS A 19 -12.45 4.18 0.74
CA LYS A 19 -13.37 5.18 1.31
C LYS A 19 -14.85 4.76 1.22
N HIS A 20 -15.28 4.16 0.12
CA HIS A 20 -16.63 3.64 -0.04
C HIS A 20 -17.01 2.61 1.05
N TRP A 21 -16.03 1.83 1.51
CA TRP A 21 -16.20 0.86 2.60
C TRP A 21 -15.98 1.47 4.01
N GLY A 22 -15.87 2.79 4.13
CA GLY A 22 -15.70 3.49 5.41
C GLY A 22 -14.29 3.40 5.99
N GLY A 23 -13.29 3.04 5.19
CA GLY A 23 -11.91 2.96 5.63
C GLY A 23 -11.28 4.33 5.88
N GLU A 24 -10.37 4.40 6.84
CA GLU A 24 -9.39 5.47 6.95
C GLU A 24 -8.24 5.19 5.98
N VAL A 25 -7.89 6.18 5.17
CA VAL A 25 -6.98 6.04 4.03
C VAL A 25 -5.84 7.04 4.11
N THR A 26 -4.61 6.51 4.09
CA THR A 26 -3.38 7.27 3.92
C THR A 26 -2.87 7.07 2.50
N GLY A 27 -2.87 8.13 1.69
CA GLY A 27 -2.26 8.10 0.36
C GLY A 27 -0.81 8.56 0.40
N VAL A 28 0.09 7.85 -0.29
CA VAL A 28 1.50 8.25 -0.46
C VAL A 28 1.73 8.61 -1.92
N GLU A 29 2.23 9.81 -2.17
CA GLU A 29 2.56 10.31 -3.51
C GLU A 29 3.57 11.47 -3.43
N ASN A 30 4.08 11.94 -4.57
CA ASN A 30 4.86 13.17 -4.59
C ASN A 30 4.02 14.41 -4.26
N ARG A 31 4.71 15.49 -3.87
CA ARG A 31 4.12 16.81 -3.56
C ARG A 31 3.04 17.27 -4.53
N GLU A 32 3.29 17.15 -5.83
CA GLU A 32 2.44 17.70 -6.90
C GLU A 32 1.03 17.10 -6.91
N LYS A 33 0.87 15.89 -6.38
CA LYS A 33 -0.40 15.15 -6.40
C LYS A 33 -1.07 15.02 -5.04
N LEU A 34 -0.50 15.60 -3.98
CA LEU A 34 -1.12 15.52 -2.65
C LEU A 34 -2.52 16.14 -2.63
N GLU A 35 -2.73 17.22 -3.38
CA GLU A 35 -4.06 17.82 -3.51
C GLU A 35 -5.05 16.89 -4.22
N THR A 36 -4.57 16.11 -5.20
CA THR A 36 -5.38 15.07 -5.82
C THR A 36 -5.82 14.04 -4.79
N LEU A 37 -4.91 13.55 -3.93
CA LEU A 37 -5.25 12.58 -2.87
C LEU A 37 -6.34 13.11 -1.94
N ARG A 38 -6.22 14.37 -1.49
CA ARG A 38 -7.20 15.02 -0.63
C ARG A 38 -8.56 15.18 -1.34
N SER A 39 -8.54 15.52 -2.63
CA SER A 39 -9.77 15.70 -3.43
C SER A 39 -10.56 14.41 -3.63
N ILE A 40 -9.89 13.25 -3.52
CA ILE A 40 -10.51 11.91 -3.57
C ILE A 40 -10.68 11.31 -2.18
N GLU A 41 -10.76 12.16 -1.16
CA GLU A 41 -11.13 11.80 0.21
C GLU A 41 -10.11 10.94 0.96
N ALA A 42 -8.82 10.96 0.57
CA ALA A 42 -7.78 10.43 1.44
C ALA A 42 -7.73 11.26 2.74
N ASP A 43 -7.81 10.59 3.89
CA ASP A 43 -7.78 11.24 5.21
C ASP A 43 -6.38 11.83 5.50
N HIS A 44 -5.34 11.12 5.05
CA HIS A 44 -3.96 11.52 5.18
C HIS A 44 -3.25 11.47 3.83
N ALA A 45 -2.32 12.40 3.59
CA ALA A 45 -1.52 12.48 2.38
C ALA A 45 -0.05 12.67 2.75
N ILE A 46 0.79 11.70 2.38
CA ILE A 46 2.23 11.66 2.65
C ILE A 46 2.99 12.03 1.38
N ASP A 47 3.85 13.05 1.48
CA ASP A 47 4.85 13.38 0.46
C ASP A 47 6.05 12.44 0.60
N PHE A 48 6.19 11.44 -0.28
CA PHE A 48 7.28 10.46 -0.13
C PHE A 48 8.69 11.06 -0.26
N THR A 49 8.81 12.29 -0.80
CA THR A 49 10.11 12.97 -0.89
C THR A 49 10.54 13.57 0.44
N GLU A 50 9.62 13.75 1.37
CA GLU A 50 9.86 14.36 2.69
C GLU A 50 9.71 13.34 3.82
N GLU A 51 8.81 12.36 3.67
CA GLU A 51 8.50 11.38 4.70
C GLU A 51 8.50 9.95 4.15
N ASP A 52 9.23 9.07 4.84
CA ASP A 52 9.19 7.63 4.61
C ASP A 52 8.16 7.02 5.56
N PHE A 53 7.04 6.54 5.00
CA PHE A 53 5.96 5.92 5.78
C PHE A 53 6.41 4.70 6.58
N ASN A 54 7.55 4.08 6.26
CA ASN A 54 8.10 2.96 7.03
C ASN A 54 8.78 3.41 8.33
N LYS A 55 8.94 4.72 8.54
CA LYS A 55 9.69 5.31 9.66
C LYS A 55 8.88 6.32 10.47
N ASN A 56 7.62 6.55 10.11
CA ASN A 56 6.79 7.57 10.75
C ASN A 56 6.14 7.10 12.07
N GLY A 57 6.31 5.82 12.44
CA GLY A 57 5.78 5.24 13.67
C GLY A 57 4.32 4.76 13.55
N GLU A 58 3.68 4.98 12.41
CA GLU A 58 2.32 4.53 12.15
C GLU A 58 2.27 3.08 11.66
N THR A 59 1.14 2.42 11.93
CA THR A 59 0.88 1.05 11.48
C THR A 59 -0.48 0.92 10.81
N TYR A 60 -0.56 0.06 9.80
CA TYR A 60 -1.72 -0.06 8.93
C TYR A 60 -2.24 -1.50 8.88
N ASP A 61 -3.57 -1.66 8.79
CA ASP A 61 -4.21 -2.95 8.57
C ASP A 61 -3.94 -3.50 7.15
N VAL A 62 -3.76 -2.59 6.19
CA VAL A 62 -3.46 -2.93 4.79
C VAL A 62 -2.46 -1.92 4.25
N ILE A 63 -1.41 -2.41 3.59
CA ILE A 63 -0.52 -1.63 2.73
C ILE A 63 -0.72 -2.12 1.30
N PHE A 64 -1.18 -1.25 0.42
CA PHE A 64 -1.37 -1.53 -0.99
C PHE A 64 -0.39 -0.73 -1.84
N ASP A 65 0.59 -1.42 -2.44
CA ASP A 65 1.60 -0.83 -3.31
C ASP A 65 1.17 -0.89 -4.77
N ALA A 66 0.66 0.25 -5.27
CA ALA A 66 0.25 0.43 -6.64
C ALA A 66 1.43 0.68 -7.60
N VAL A 67 2.61 1.03 -7.08
CA VAL A 67 3.79 1.37 -7.89
C VAL A 67 4.74 0.17 -8.04
N GLY A 68 4.76 -0.73 -7.07
CA GLY A 68 5.71 -1.84 -6.99
C GLY A 68 7.12 -1.40 -6.59
N LYS A 69 7.23 -0.27 -5.88
CA LYS A 69 8.51 0.31 -5.42
C LYS A 69 8.80 0.00 -3.95
N SER A 70 7.80 -0.42 -3.17
CA SER A 70 8.01 -0.96 -1.82
C SER A 70 8.10 -2.49 -1.85
N SER A 71 8.62 -3.06 -0.77
CA SER A 71 8.70 -4.51 -0.60
C SER A 71 8.08 -4.90 0.73
N PHE A 72 7.50 -6.10 0.80
CA PHE A 72 6.94 -6.62 2.05
C PHE A 72 7.94 -6.50 3.21
N SER A 73 9.18 -6.94 3.02
CA SER A 73 10.20 -6.89 4.07
C SER A 73 10.53 -5.48 4.55
N ALA A 74 10.41 -4.47 3.70
CA ALA A 74 10.64 -3.08 4.10
C ALA A 74 9.44 -2.50 4.87
N SER A 75 8.24 -3.02 4.61
CA SER A 75 6.98 -2.50 5.16
C SER A 75 6.38 -3.36 6.27
N GLU A 76 6.99 -4.49 6.61
CA GLU A 76 6.54 -5.39 7.68
C GLU A 76 6.41 -4.65 9.03
N GLY A 77 7.33 -3.73 9.33
CA GLY A 77 7.29 -2.91 10.55
C GLY A 77 6.15 -1.88 10.60
N SER A 78 5.55 -1.56 9.45
CA SER A 78 4.39 -0.66 9.35
C SER A 78 3.07 -1.41 9.22
N LEU A 79 3.09 -2.74 9.29
CA LEU A 79 1.86 -3.54 9.37
C LEU A 79 1.49 -3.77 10.84
N LYS A 80 0.20 -3.74 11.13
CA LYS A 80 -0.33 -4.30 12.37
C LYS A 80 -0.12 -5.82 12.38
N GLU A 81 -0.22 -6.47 13.54
CA GLU A 81 0.02 -7.90 13.73
C GLU A 81 -0.75 -8.81 12.75
N ASN A 82 -1.95 -8.40 12.32
CA ASN A 82 -2.78 -9.13 11.35
C ASN A 82 -2.97 -8.38 10.03
N GLY A 83 -2.09 -7.41 9.76
CA GLY A 83 -2.16 -6.59 8.56
C GLY A 83 -1.69 -7.34 7.32
N CYS A 84 -2.09 -6.88 6.14
CA CYS A 84 -1.67 -7.48 4.88
C CYS A 84 -0.97 -6.49 3.95
N TYR A 85 -0.01 -7.02 3.18
CA TYR A 85 0.64 -6.30 2.10
C TYR A 85 0.14 -6.81 0.75
N LEU A 86 -0.27 -5.89 -0.11
CA LEU A 86 -0.76 -6.18 -1.44
C LEU A 86 0.05 -5.37 -2.44
N SER A 87 0.46 -6.00 -3.54
CA SER A 87 1.16 -5.32 -4.64
C SER A 87 0.36 -5.46 -5.93
N ALA A 88 0.17 -4.35 -6.63
CA ALA A 88 -0.47 -4.32 -7.94
C ALA A 88 0.49 -4.70 -9.09
N ASN A 89 1.80 -4.85 -8.81
CA ASN A 89 2.79 -5.13 -9.84
C ASN A 89 2.95 -6.65 -10.10
N PRO A 90 2.60 -7.13 -11.32
CA PRO A 90 2.69 -8.55 -11.66
C PRO A 90 4.14 -9.09 -11.76
N LEU A 91 5.17 -8.23 -11.86
CA LEU A 91 6.57 -8.67 -11.85
C LEU A 91 7.02 -9.18 -10.47
N MET A 92 6.40 -8.72 -9.38
CA MET A 92 6.66 -9.27 -8.05
C MET A 92 6.30 -10.76 -8.02
N LEU A 93 5.15 -11.14 -8.57
CA LEU A 93 4.72 -12.54 -8.71
C LEU A 93 5.72 -13.42 -9.49
N GLN A 94 6.44 -12.87 -10.48
CA GLN A 94 7.46 -13.63 -11.21
C GLN A 94 8.77 -13.85 -10.41
N ARG A 95 9.15 -12.88 -9.56
CA ARG A 95 10.35 -12.96 -8.71
C ARG A 95 10.22 -13.98 -7.57
N PHE A 96 9.00 -14.38 -7.23
CA PHE A 96 8.69 -15.44 -6.25
C PHE A 96 8.78 -16.87 -6.80
N ARG A 97 9.29 -17.09 -8.03
CA ARG A 97 9.59 -18.43 -8.60
C ARG A 97 10.77 -19.18 -7.95
N ARG A 98 11.13 -18.88 -6.69
CA ARG A 98 12.08 -19.68 -5.90
C ARG A 98 11.29 -20.61 -4.95
N PRO A 99 11.41 -21.94 -5.06
CA PRO A 99 10.64 -22.88 -4.25
C PRO A 99 11.06 -22.77 -2.77
N GLY A 100 10.18 -22.17 -1.96
CA GLY A 100 10.40 -21.97 -0.51
C GLY A 100 9.59 -20.80 0.05
N LEU A 101 9.49 -19.70 -0.71
CA LEU A 101 8.79 -18.48 -0.29
C LEU A 101 7.27 -18.50 -0.59
N GLN A 102 6.83 -19.50 -1.38
CA GLN A 102 5.42 -19.72 -1.74
C GLN A 102 4.50 -19.94 -0.53
N ARG A 103 4.98 -20.55 0.56
CA ARG A 103 4.11 -20.96 1.68
C ARG A 103 3.63 -19.81 2.59
N LYS A 104 4.31 -18.66 2.61
CA LYS A 104 3.91 -17.51 3.44
C LYS A 104 3.01 -16.53 2.66
N VAL A 105 3.40 -16.16 1.44
CA VAL A 105 2.74 -15.08 0.68
C VAL A 105 1.42 -15.53 0.01
N VAL A 106 1.33 -16.78 -0.46
CA VAL A 106 0.11 -17.27 -1.15
C VAL A 106 -1.03 -17.58 -0.17
N ARG A 107 -0.72 -17.92 1.09
CA ARG A 107 -1.73 -18.24 2.10
C ARG A 107 -2.48 -16.99 2.59
N GLU A 108 -1.83 -15.82 2.55
CA GLU A 108 -2.41 -14.53 2.98
C GLU A 108 -3.21 -13.82 1.89
N GLN A 109 -2.93 -14.10 0.61
CA GLN A 109 -3.48 -13.33 -0.51
C GLN A 109 -4.72 -13.98 -1.19
N TYR A 110 -4.99 -15.28 -0.97
CA TYR A 110 -6.04 -16.01 -1.72
C TYR A 110 -6.91 -17.00 -0.93
N LEU A 111 -6.69 -17.19 0.39
CA LEU A 111 -7.52 -18.08 1.21
C LEU A 111 -8.12 -17.35 2.41
N ARG A 112 -9.20 -16.61 2.15
CA ARG A 112 -10.37 -16.58 3.04
C ARG A 112 -11.58 -17.01 2.22
#